data_AF-A0A3D4DN48-F1
#
_entry.id   AF-A0A3D4DN48-F1
#
_cell.length_a   1.000
_cell.length_b   1.000
_cell.length_c   1.000
_cell.angle_alpha   90.00
_cell.angle_beta   90.00
_cell.angle_gamma   90.00
#
_symmetry.space_group_name_H-M   'P 1'
#
loop_
_entity.id
_entity.type
_entity.pdbx_description
1 polymer ?
#
loop_
_entity_poly.entity_id
_entity_poly.type
_entity_poly.pdbx_seq_one_letter_code
_entity_poly.pdbx_strand_id
1 'polypeptide(L)'
;MLPARRRGRHDPPYRGGEKVTLFRTRAGDALAEPALFSAVYHCDAVAQLPSRVTGFDRAAVLELIGTKPAFALALVQRLAGQIQGYWRRLELLAIRSAPERVFAGLADGRLTGSVIDFAAELGLTHEAVYRALSELVRAGRVERPARGVYRVSGQAHPPGPKTGGW
;
A
#
# COMPACT_ATOMS: atom_id res chain seq x y z
N MET A 1 17.24 -11.65 14.16
CA MET A 1 17.62 -11.30 12.79
C MET A 1 17.83 -12.61 12.04
N LEU A 2 16.78 -13.19 11.45
CA LEU A 2 16.93 -14.35 10.59
C LEU A 2 17.19 -13.86 9.16
N PRO A 3 18.20 -14.36 8.45
CA PRO A 3 18.35 -14.07 7.03
C PRO A 3 17.19 -14.75 6.29
N ALA A 4 16.38 -13.96 5.60
CA ALA A 4 15.41 -14.50 4.65
C ALA A 4 16.19 -15.26 3.56
N ARG A 5 16.16 -16.60 3.63
CA ARG A 5 16.74 -17.46 2.61
C ARG A 5 16.04 -17.13 1.28
N ARG A 6 16.81 -16.64 0.29
CA ARG A 6 16.37 -16.55 -1.11
C ARG A 6 16.16 -17.96 -1.66
N ARG A 7 14.99 -18.56 -1.47
CA ARG A 7 14.59 -19.75 -2.24
C ARG A 7 13.33 -19.41 -3.02
N GLY A 8 13.43 -19.52 -4.34
CA GLY A 8 12.30 -19.39 -5.26
C GLY A 8 12.01 -17.96 -5.72
N ARG A 9 12.97 -17.28 -6.37
CA ARG A 9 12.60 -16.13 -7.19
C ARG A 9 11.96 -16.69 -8.46
N HIS A 10 10.70 -16.35 -8.74
CA HIS A 10 10.13 -16.57 -10.06
C HIS A 10 10.94 -15.73 -11.06
N ASP A 11 11.67 -16.38 -11.96
CA ASP A 11 12.46 -15.69 -12.98
C ASP A 11 11.56 -15.50 -14.21
N PRO A 12 11.09 -14.28 -14.49
CA PRO A 12 10.19 -14.06 -15.61
C PRO A 12 10.92 -14.26 -16.96
N PRO A 13 10.23 -14.74 -18.00
CA PRO A 13 10.83 -15.00 -19.31
C PRO A 13 11.20 -13.73 -20.11
N TYR A 14 10.92 -12.53 -19.57
CA TYR A 14 11.16 -11.24 -20.23
C TYR A 14 12.34 -10.48 -19.61
N ARG A 15 13.11 -9.78 -20.46
CA ARG A 15 14.22 -8.90 -20.04
C ARG A 15 13.74 -7.45 -19.88
N GLY A 16 14.40 -6.69 -19.00
CA GLY A 16 14.13 -5.26 -18.81
C GLY A 16 13.01 -4.92 -17.80
N GLY A 17 12.64 -5.85 -16.93
CA GLY A 17 11.65 -5.58 -15.89
C GLY A 17 12.14 -4.60 -14.82
N GLU A 18 11.34 -3.59 -14.53
CA GLU A 18 11.58 -2.67 -13.40
C GLU A 18 10.94 -3.20 -12.10
N LYS A 19 11.54 -2.82 -10.96
CA LYS A 19 10.97 -3.15 -9.64
C LYS A 19 9.79 -2.23 -9.37
N VAL A 20 8.60 -2.83 -9.21
CA VAL A 20 7.40 -2.10 -8.81
C VAL A 20 7.06 -2.42 -7.37
N THR A 21 6.81 -1.39 -6.56
CA THR A 21 6.25 -1.58 -5.22
C THR A 21 4.77 -1.91 -5.35
N LEU A 22 4.39 -3.15 -5.06
CA LEU A 22 2.99 -3.60 -5.14
C LEU A 22 2.20 -3.22 -3.89
N PHE A 23 2.82 -3.37 -2.72
CA PHE A 23 2.20 -3.11 -1.43
C PHE A 23 3.26 -2.60 -0.44
N ARG A 24 2.84 -1.74 0.49
CA ARG A 24 3.68 -1.25 1.58
C ARG A 24 3.00 -1.58 2.90
N THR A 25 3.69 -2.33 3.74
CA THR A 25 3.20 -2.78 5.04
C THR A 25 3.61 -1.83 6.16
N ARG A 26 2.79 -1.76 7.19
CA ARG A 26 3.05 -1.07 8.46
C ARG A 26 2.92 -2.05 9.63
N ALA A 27 3.20 -1.56 10.83
CA ALA A 27 2.88 -2.31 12.04
C ALA A 27 1.39 -2.68 12.05
N GLY A 28 1.09 -3.95 12.28
CA GLY A 28 -0.27 -4.51 12.22
C GLY A 28 -0.64 -5.13 10.86
N ASP A 29 0.09 -4.83 9.78
CA ASP A 29 -0.16 -5.46 8.50
C ASP A 29 0.48 -6.86 8.42
N ALA A 30 -0.27 -7.84 7.93
CA ALA A 30 0.31 -9.06 7.40
C ALA A 30 0.86 -8.86 5.98
N LEU A 31 1.79 -9.73 5.62
CA LEU A 31 2.38 -9.82 4.30
C LEU A 31 2.47 -11.29 3.87
N ALA A 32 2.66 -11.50 2.57
CA ALA A 32 2.76 -12.82 1.95
C ALA A 32 1.50 -13.70 2.02
N GLU A 33 0.32 -13.14 2.35
CA GLU A 33 -0.93 -13.91 2.29
C GLU A 33 -1.27 -14.46 0.89
N PRO A 34 -0.97 -13.76 -0.23
CA PRO A 34 -1.13 -14.33 -1.57
C PRO A 34 -0.28 -15.59 -1.82
N ALA A 35 0.74 -15.83 -0.98
CA ALA A 35 1.59 -17.02 -1.04
C ALA A 35 0.95 -18.25 -0.40
N LEU A 36 -0.13 -18.12 0.39
CA LEU A 36 -0.71 -19.22 1.18
C LEU A 36 -1.03 -20.45 0.32
N PHE A 37 -1.44 -20.23 -0.92
CA PHE A 37 -1.78 -21.30 -1.88
C PHE A 37 -0.75 -21.45 -3.01
N SER A 38 0.37 -20.74 -2.95
CA SER A 38 1.44 -20.82 -3.95
C SER A 38 2.62 -21.64 -3.42
N ALA A 39 3.24 -22.45 -4.28
CA ALA A 39 4.48 -23.17 -3.93
C ALA A 39 5.68 -22.22 -3.78
N VAL A 40 5.65 -21.09 -4.49
CA VAL A 40 6.71 -20.09 -4.55
C VAL A 40 6.11 -18.72 -4.29
N TYR A 41 6.78 -17.90 -3.47
CA TYR A 41 6.33 -16.53 -3.24
C TYR A 41 6.71 -15.64 -4.42
N HIS A 42 5.72 -15.01 -5.03
CA HIS A 42 5.88 -14.27 -6.29
C HIS A 42 6.54 -12.90 -6.14
N CYS A 43 6.74 -12.43 -4.92
CA CYS A 43 7.22 -11.08 -4.62
C CYS A 43 8.40 -11.10 -3.64
N ASP A 44 9.23 -10.07 -3.71
CA ASP A 44 10.22 -9.80 -2.67
C ASP A 44 9.61 -8.86 -1.61
N ALA A 45 9.95 -9.06 -0.34
CA ALA A 45 9.64 -8.11 0.73
C ALA A 45 10.94 -7.56 1.32
N VAL A 46 11.08 -6.24 1.37
CA VAL A 46 12.28 -5.56 1.86
C VAL A 46 11.91 -4.61 2.99
N ALA A 47 12.51 -4.80 4.16
CA ALA A 47 12.35 -3.87 5.27
C ALA A 47 13.08 -2.55 4.95
N GLN A 48 12.33 -1.44 4.91
CA GLN A 48 12.90 -0.10 4.67
C GLN A 48 13.50 0.53 5.94
N LEU A 49 13.13 0.01 7.12
CA LEU A 49 13.56 0.45 8.44
C LEU A 49 13.83 -0.80 9.30
N PRO A 50 14.51 -0.66 10.46
CA PRO A 50 14.59 -1.74 11.44
C PRO A 50 13.19 -2.22 11.84
N SER A 51 12.86 -3.49 11.52
CA SER A 51 11.52 -4.05 11.68
C SER A 51 11.55 -5.40 12.38
N ARG A 52 10.47 -5.72 13.10
CA ARG A 52 10.19 -7.03 13.67
C ARG A 52 8.98 -7.64 12.97
N VAL A 53 9.08 -8.93 12.65
CA VAL A 53 8.00 -9.69 12.03
C VAL A 53 7.72 -10.95 12.84
N THR A 54 6.46 -11.35 12.89
CA THR A 54 6.03 -12.65 13.43
C THR A 54 5.79 -13.59 12.27
N GLY A 55 6.51 -14.71 12.24
CA GLY A 55 6.32 -15.75 11.25
C GLY A 55 5.20 -16.71 11.67
N PHE A 56 4.37 -17.10 10.72
CA PHE A 56 3.34 -18.13 10.91
C PHE A 56 3.65 -19.33 10.03
N ASP A 57 3.47 -20.53 10.57
CA ASP A 57 3.60 -21.75 9.78
C ASP A 57 2.45 -21.85 8.77
N ARG A 58 2.78 -22.15 7.51
CA ARG A 58 1.80 -22.22 6.43
C ARG A 58 0.77 -23.33 6.67
N ALA A 59 1.22 -24.51 7.11
CA ALA A 59 0.32 -25.64 7.33
C ALA A 59 -0.65 -25.35 8.48
N ALA A 60 -0.17 -24.74 9.57
CA ALA A 60 -1.01 -24.31 10.68
C ALA A 60 -2.06 -23.28 10.26
N VAL A 61 -1.71 -22.31 9.41
CA VAL A 61 -2.68 -21.33 8.88
C VAL A 61 -3.74 -22.03 8.03
N LEU A 62 -3.35 -22.96 7.15
CA LEU A 62 -4.27 -23.72 6.31
C LEU A 62 -5.21 -24.62 7.14
N GLU A 63 -4.70 -25.25 8.20
CA GLU A 63 -5.50 -26.02 9.14
C GLU A 63 -6.55 -25.14 9.84
N LEU A 64 -6.16 -23.95 10.30
CA LEU A 64 -7.09 -23.00 10.92
C LEU A 64 -8.18 -22.55 9.94
N ILE A 65 -7.86 -22.34 8.66
CA ILE A 65 -8.87 -22.05 7.63
C ILE A 65 -9.90 -23.19 7.55
N GLY A 66 -9.45 -24.45 7.61
CA GLY A 66 -10.32 -25.63 7.51
C GLY A 66 -11.12 -25.95 8.77
N THR A 67 -10.62 -25.57 9.95
CA THR A 67 -11.18 -26.00 11.25
C THR A 67 -11.87 -24.88 12.04
N LYS A 68 -11.62 -23.60 11.71
CA LYS A 68 -12.13 -22.44 12.44
C LYS A 68 -12.85 -21.46 11.50
N PRO A 69 -14.18 -21.57 11.33
CA PRO A 69 -14.95 -20.71 10.42
C PRO A 69 -14.80 -19.21 10.68
N ALA A 70 -14.73 -18.79 11.95
CA ALA A 70 -14.52 -17.38 12.31
C ALA A 70 -13.16 -16.85 11.84
N PHE A 71 -12.11 -17.66 11.93
CA PHE A 71 -10.78 -17.31 11.42
C PHE A 71 -10.78 -17.22 9.89
N ALA A 72 -11.39 -18.20 9.21
CA ALA A 72 -11.51 -18.19 7.76
C ALA A 72 -12.26 -16.94 7.25
N LEU A 73 -13.37 -16.57 7.89
CA LEU A 73 -14.14 -15.39 7.52
C LEU A 73 -13.32 -14.10 7.73
N ALA A 74 -12.62 -13.97 8.86
CA ALA A 74 -11.77 -12.81 9.12
C ALA A 74 -10.63 -12.70 8.08
N LEU A 75 -10.01 -13.82 7.71
CA LEU A 75 -8.99 -13.84 6.67
C LEU A 75 -9.56 -13.43 5.31
N VAL A 76 -10.74 -13.94 4.92
CA VAL A 76 -11.41 -13.56 3.67
C VAL A 76 -11.76 -12.08 3.64
N GLN A 77 -12.29 -11.53 4.73
CA GLN A 77 -12.58 -10.10 4.85
C GLN A 77 -11.33 -9.24 4.67
N ARG A 78 -10.21 -9.64 5.30
CA ARG A 78 -8.91 -8.97 5.15
C ARG A 78 -8.43 -8.99 3.69
N LEU A 79 -8.43 -10.17 3.06
CA LEU A 79 -8.00 -10.34 1.66
C LEU A 79 -8.87 -9.51 0.70
N ALA A 80 -10.19 -9.49 0.93
CA ALA A 80 -11.11 -8.66 0.16
C ALA A 80 -10.76 -7.16 0.31
N GLY A 81 -10.47 -6.70 1.53
CA GLY A 81 -10.01 -5.33 1.77
C GLY A 81 -8.72 -4.99 1.02
N GLN A 82 -7.75 -5.91 0.96
CA GLN A 82 -6.53 -5.72 0.17
C GLN A 82 -6.83 -5.61 -1.33
N ILE A 83 -7.71 -6.46 -1.88
CA ILE A 83 -8.13 -6.42 -3.29
C ILE A 83 -8.76 -5.07 -3.63
N GLN A 84 -9.68 -4.59 -2.79
CA GLN A 84 -10.32 -3.29 -2.97
C GLN A 84 -9.28 -2.15 -2.92
N GLY A 85 -8.29 -2.25 -2.03
CA GLY A 85 -7.16 -1.31 -1.97
C GLY A 85 -6.33 -1.27 -3.26
N TYR A 86 -6.12 -2.43 -3.89
CA TYR A 86 -5.45 -2.52 -5.20
C TYR A 86 -6.27 -1.91 -6.33
N TRP A 87 -7.57 -2.18 -6.38
CA TRP A 87 -8.47 -1.56 -7.36
C TRP A 87 -8.48 -0.04 -7.22
N ARG A 88 -8.58 0.46 -5.98
CA ARG A 88 -8.51 1.90 -5.73
C ARG A 88 -7.19 2.52 -6.19
N ARG A 89 -6.07 1.79 -6.06
CA ARG A 89 -4.78 2.24 -6.59
C ARG A 89 -4.79 2.32 -8.12
N LEU A 90 -5.36 1.32 -8.80
CA LEU A 90 -5.51 1.35 -10.25
C LEU A 90 -6.39 2.52 -10.71
N GLU A 91 -7.49 2.79 -10.01
CA GLU A 91 -8.35 3.94 -10.28
C GLU A 91 -7.57 5.26 -10.21
N LEU A 92 -6.76 5.45 -9.15
CA LEU A 92 -5.92 6.64 -9.02
C LEU A 92 -4.92 6.75 -10.18
N LEU A 93 -4.23 5.65 -10.52
CA LEU A 93 -3.27 5.65 -11.63
C LEU A 93 -3.92 5.92 -12.99
N ALA A 94 -5.20 5.60 -13.16
CA ALA A 94 -5.96 5.89 -14.37
C ALA A 94 -6.34 7.38 -14.51
N ILE A 95 -6.31 8.17 -13.44
CA ILE A 95 -6.58 9.62 -13.51
C ILE A 95 -5.43 10.30 -14.29
N ARG A 96 -5.72 10.81 -15.48
CA ARG A 96 -4.69 11.43 -16.36
C ARG A 96 -4.14 12.75 -15.83
N SER A 97 -5.00 13.56 -15.21
CA SER A 97 -4.61 14.87 -14.67
C SER A 97 -3.80 14.69 -13.39
N ALA A 98 -2.56 15.19 -13.37
CA ALA A 98 -1.71 15.13 -12.19
C ALA A 98 -2.32 15.89 -10.99
N PRO A 99 -2.86 17.11 -11.12
CA PRO A 99 -3.60 17.77 -10.04
C PRO A 99 -4.77 16.95 -9.50
N GLU A 100 -5.62 16.38 -10.36
CA GLU A 100 -6.76 15.56 -9.90
C GLU A 100 -6.31 14.26 -9.24
N ARG A 101 -5.25 13.62 -9.76
CA ARG A 101 -4.69 12.41 -9.16
C ARG A 101 -4.12 12.69 -7.77
N VAL A 102 -3.40 13.81 -7.62
CA VAL A 102 -2.86 14.27 -6.32
C VAL A 102 -4.00 14.58 -5.35
N PHE A 103 -5.03 15.30 -5.80
CA PHE A 103 -6.20 15.61 -4.98
C PHE A 103 -6.91 14.34 -4.50
N ALA A 104 -7.18 13.39 -5.39
CA ALA A 104 -7.82 12.12 -5.06
C ALA A 104 -6.96 11.29 -4.09
N GLY A 105 -5.63 11.27 -4.29
CA GLY A 105 -4.72 10.60 -3.36
C GLY A 105 -4.70 11.23 -1.96
N LEU A 106 -4.82 12.55 -1.86
CA LEU A 106 -4.95 13.24 -0.57
C LEU A 106 -6.29 12.94 0.11
N ALA A 107 -7.39 12.95 -0.66
CA ALA A 107 -8.72 12.61 -0.15
C ALA A 107 -8.80 11.15 0.36
N ASP A 108 -8.05 10.25 -0.27
CA ASP A 108 -7.88 8.86 0.17
C ASP A 108 -6.96 8.70 1.39
N GLY A 109 -6.35 9.80 1.88
CA GLY A 109 -5.42 9.75 3.01
C GLY A 109 -4.09 9.04 2.69
N ARG A 110 -3.66 9.00 1.43
CA ARG A 110 -2.44 8.27 1.03
C ARG A 110 -1.14 9.00 1.41
N LEU A 111 -1.18 10.33 1.57
CA LEU A 111 -0.04 11.09 2.11
C LEU A 111 0.14 10.81 3.61
N THR A 112 0.92 9.79 3.92
CA THR A 112 1.12 9.24 5.27
C THR A 112 2.60 9.21 5.69
N GLY A 113 3.46 9.78 4.85
CA GLY A 113 4.90 9.89 5.06
C GLY A 113 5.42 11.09 4.30
N SER A 114 6.50 10.92 3.55
CA SER A 114 7.05 11.99 2.74
C SER A 114 6.19 12.24 1.48
N VAL A 115 6.26 13.46 0.94
CA VAL A 115 5.72 13.78 -0.41
C VAL A 115 6.40 12.90 -1.48
N ILE A 116 7.61 12.41 -1.19
CA ILE A 116 8.36 11.52 -2.07
C ILE A 116 7.68 10.16 -2.20
N ASP A 117 7.39 9.55 -1.05
CA ASP A 117 6.65 8.29 -1.00
C ASP A 117 5.27 8.40 -1.65
N PHE A 118 4.61 9.54 -1.45
CA PHE A 118 3.31 9.82 -2.04
C PHE A 118 3.38 9.93 -3.57
N ALA A 119 4.42 10.57 -4.12
CA ALA A 119 4.61 10.64 -5.58
C ALA A 119 4.84 9.26 -6.20
N ALA A 120 5.66 8.42 -5.56
CA ALA A 120 5.88 7.04 -5.99
C ALA A 120 4.57 6.23 -5.95
N GLU A 121 3.73 6.42 -4.93
CA GLU A 121 2.42 5.77 -4.82
C GLU A 121 1.45 6.17 -5.94
N LEU A 122 1.48 7.44 -6.35
CA LEU A 122 0.66 7.99 -7.43
C LEU A 122 1.25 7.78 -8.84
N GLY A 123 2.42 7.16 -8.97
CA GLY A 123 3.11 7.01 -10.26
C GLY A 123 3.41 8.35 -10.93
N LEU A 124 3.82 9.35 -10.14
CA LEU A 124 4.19 10.69 -10.59
C LEU A 124 5.62 11.01 -10.16
N THR A 125 6.28 11.93 -10.86
CA THR A 125 7.55 12.48 -10.37
C THR A 125 7.31 13.43 -9.19
N HIS A 126 8.32 13.63 -8.35
CA HIS A 126 8.25 14.56 -7.22
C HIS A 126 7.91 15.98 -7.68
N GLU A 127 8.50 16.42 -8.78
CA GLU A 127 8.29 17.73 -9.38
C GLU A 127 6.86 17.89 -9.90
N ALA A 128 6.27 16.82 -10.46
CA ALA A 128 4.86 16.82 -10.88
C ALA A 128 3.93 16.96 -9.67
N VAL A 129 4.20 16.23 -8.58
CA VAL A 129 3.40 16.32 -7.34
C VAL A 129 3.54 17.69 -6.68
N TYR A 130 4.75 18.25 -6.55
CA TYR A 130 4.92 19.58 -5.95
C TYR A 130 4.23 20.68 -6.77
N ARG A 131 4.26 20.60 -8.11
CA ARG A 131 3.52 21.52 -8.99
C ARG A 131 2.01 21.39 -8.78
N ALA A 132 1.49 20.17 -8.80
CA ALA A 132 0.07 19.88 -8.56
C ALA A 132 -0.40 20.35 -7.17
N LEU A 133 0.38 20.10 -6.12
CA LEU A 133 0.07 20.58 -4.76
C LEU A 133 0.02 22.11 -4.71
N SER A 134 0.98 22.79 -5.33
CA SER A 134 1.00 24.26 -5.38
C SER A 134 -0.21 24.83 -6.14
N GLU A 135 -0.61 24.18 -7.23
CA GLU A 135 -1.80 24.53 -8.00
C GLU A 135 -3.09 24.35 -7.18
N LEU A 136 -3.24 23.20 -6.51
CA LEU A 136 -4.40 22.91 -5.67
C LEU A 136 -4.51 23.85 -4.47
N VAL A 137 -3.37 24.26 -3.89
CA VAL A 137 -3.32 25.26 -2.81
C VAL A 137 -3.74 26.62 -3.32
N ARG A 138 -3.22 27.07 -4.47
CA ARG A 138 -3.63 28.34 -5.10
C ARG A 138 -5.11 28.35 -5.48
N ALA A 139 -5.66 27.20 -5.86
CA ALA A 139 -7.08 27.02 -6.16
C ALA A 139 -7.97 26.85 -4.90
N GLY A 140 -7.40 26.84 -3.69
CA GLY A 140 -8.14 26.70 -2.44
C GLY A 140 -8.71 25.30 -2.18
N ARG A 141 -8.36 24.28 -2.98
CA ARG A 141 -8.83 22.89 -2.83
C ARG A 141 -8.02 22.08 -1.83
N VAL A 142 -6.78 22.48 -1.58
CA VAL A 142 -5.88 21.85 -0.61
C VAL A 142 -5.30 22.93 0.28
N GLU A 143 -5.19 22.64 1.57
CA GLU A 143 -4.51 23.47 2.54
C GLU A 143 -3.12 22.90 2.86
N ARG A 144 -2.16 23.79 3.09
CA ARG A 144 -0.80 23.44 3.52
C ARG A 144 -0.53 24.02 4.91
N PRO A 145 -0.93 23.33 5.99
CA PRO A 145 -0.76 23.85 7.35
C PRO A 145 0.70 23.92 7.80
N ALA A 146 1.56 23.05 7.26
CA ALA A 146 2.99 23.03 7.58
C ALA A 146 3.81 22.53 6.39
N ARG A 147 5.14 22.60 6.50
CA ARG A 147 6.03 22.05 5.47
C ARG A 147 5.81 20.54 5.33
N GLY A 148 5.48 20.10 4.12
CA GLY A 148 5.25 18.68 3.82
C GLY A 148 3.89 18.14 4.27
N VAL A 149 3.06 18.95 4.93
CA VAL A 149 1.73 18.56 5.38
C VAL A 149 0.68 19.20 4.47
N TYR A 150 -0.21 18.39 3.94
CA TYR A 150 -1.29 18.80 3.04
C TYR A 150 -2.60 18.12 3.44
N ARG A 151 -3.71 18.85 3.35
CA ARG A 151 -5.06 18.30 3.60
C ARG A 151 -6.06 18.88 2.62
N VAL A 152 -7.06 18.10 2.22
CA VAL A 152 -8.16 18.59 1.38
C VAL A 152 -8.95 19.64 2.15
N SER A 153 -9.21 20.79 1.53
CA SER A 153 -9.98 21.88 2.15
C SER A 153 -11.38 21.40 2.50
N GLY A 154 -11.86 21.73 3.70
CA GLY A 154 -13.21 21.35 4.15
C GLY A 154 -13.38 19.88 4.54
N GLN A 155 -12.34 19.04 4.46
CA GLN A 155 -12.32 17.72 5.11
C GLN A 155 -11.62 17.83 6.47
N ALA A 156 -12.30 17.40 7.54
CA ALA A 156 -11.62 16.96 8.76
C ALA A 156 -10.69 15.78 8.39
N HIS A 157 -9.57 15.64 9.11
CA HIS A 157 -8.56 14.58 8.90
C HIS A 157 -9.23 13.28 8.41
N PRO A 158 -8.90 12.77 7.20
CA PRO A 158 -9.50 11.52 6.75
C PRO A 158 -9.25 10.49 7.85
N PRO A 159 -10.23 9.63 8.17
CA PRO A 159 -9.98 8.56 9.12
C PRO A 159 -8.70 7.87 8.63
N GLY A 160 -7.71 7.77 9.53
CA GLY A 160 -6.49 7.02 9.23
C GLY A 160 -6.86 5.66 8.64
N PRO A 161 -5.93 4.99 7.95
CA PRO A 161 -6.20 3.70 7.31
C PRO A 161 -7.03 2.89 8.29
N LYS A 162 -8.24 2.45 7.89
CA LYS A 162 -9.13 1.72 8.79
C LYS A 162 -8.27 0.62 9.37
N THR A 163 -7.83 0.80 10.61
CA THR A 163 -7.21 -0.23 11.41
C THR A 163 -8.38 -1.14 11.68
N GLY A 164 -8.65 -2.03 10.72
CA GLY A 164 -9.44 -3.21 10.98
C GLY A 164 -8.72 -3.87 12.14
N GLY A 165 -9.25 -3.65 13.34
CA GLY A 165 -8.65 -4.16 14.56
C GLY A 165 -8.59 -5.67 14.46
N TRP A 166 -7.38 -6.15 14.20
CA TRP A 166 -6.84 -7.48 14.47
C TRP A 166 -5.33 -7.35 14.51
#